data_AF-A0A1I5B6V1-F1
#
_entry.id   AF-A0A1I5B6V1-F1
#
_cell.length_a   1.000
_cell.length_b   1.000
_cell.length_c   1.000
_cell.angle_alpha   90.00
_cell.angle_beta   90.00
_cell.angle_gamma   90.00
#
_symmetry.space_group_name_H-M   'P 1'
#
loop_
_entity.id
_entity.type
_entity.pdbx_description
1 polymer ?
#
loop_
_entity_poly.entity_id
_entity_poly.type
_entity_poly.pdbx_seq_one_letter_code
_entity_poly.pdbx_strand_id
1 'polypeptide(L)'
;MADVLLRMKCRGHGDIRATHGKTLEFAVDPEITARATCVVGVAAEVVEPGAPGIAGPVRITIGVGDRSATVRAVANSMWRPGTTAVVRRSSERLANTLATDADLAASTLPRDLLDGLRDPESEVDITVERDTEAAGGLVLFHARESGSSRLAAEVASADHVLVEDQPARALVAAVKDADLLVADARKADRGKLRAALESGERVLVVSAVSTRSDLVAELAATEDAPFEVLGLPAQLAVAAICPSGAPVLLVDDTNRRAIVKAVRRHTNAAVVFRCAADQLPGIVEEAGERRVALLPAGTSERPWLGTTSELPSGGSTEIFCCLAPVAAAGEDTDVDAPGLIRALLAQGVSQKTISRALIDSAGWSRRQAYDLVLSLTDDSE
;
A
#
# COMPACT_ATOMS: atom_id res chain seq x y z
N MET A 1 7.36 2.41 27.26
CA MET A 1 6.29 1.39 27.40
C MET A 1 5.85 1.08 25.99
N ALA A 2 5.81 -0.20 25.60
CA ALA A 2 5.30 -0.57 24.28
C ALA A 2 3.86 -0.06 24.13
N ASP A 3 3.55 0.51 22.98
CA ASP A 3 2.25 1.12 22.72
C ASP A 3 1.27 0.01 22.35
N VAL A 4 0.47 -0.42 23.33
CA VAL A 4 -0.51 -1.50 23.18
C VAL A 4 -1.63 -1.02 22.26
N LEU A 5 -1.77 -1.70 21.13
CA LEU A 5 -2.75 -1.37 20.09
C LEU A 5 -4.09 -2.08 20.28
N LEU A 6 -4.10 -3.29 20.84
CA LEU A 6 -5.32 -3.94 21.33
C LEU A 6 -4.99 -5.12 22.23
N ARG A 7 -5.98 -5.52 23.04
CA ARG A 7 -6.00 -6.80 23.75
C ARG A 7 -7.19 -7.64 23.32
N MET A 8 -6.95 -8.93 23.17
CA MET A 8 -7.96 -9.94 22.93
C MET A 8 -7.86 -11.06 23.97
N LYS A 9 -8.99 -11.69 24.25
CA LYS A 9 -9.07 -12.94 24.98
C LYS A 9 -9.64 -14.03 24.10
N CYS A 10 -9.17 -15.25 24.29
CA CYS A 10 -9.71 -16.46 23.70
C CYS A 10 -9.75 -17.57 24.77
N ARG A 11 -10.27 -18.73 24.39
CA ARG A 11 -10.18 -19.97 25.18
C ARG A 11 -9.38 -21.03 24.43
N GLY A 12 -8.78 -21.94 25.18
CA GLY A 12 -8.25 -23.18 24.64
C GLY A 12 -9.37 -24.12 24.17
N HIS A 13 -9.01 -25.16 23.43
CA HIS A 13 -9.97 -26.15 22.94
C HIS A 13 -9.27 -27.48 22.61
N GLY A 14 -9.92 -28.61 22.94
CA GLY A 14 -9.34 -29.95 22.79
C GLY A 14 -8.97 -30.35 21.36
N ASP A 15 -9.58 -29.70 20.37
CA ASP A 15 -9.30 -29.93 18.95
C ASP A 15 -8.24 -29.01 18.34
N ILE A 16 -7.61 -28.12 19.11
CA ILE A 16 -6.51 -27.28 18.62
C ILE A 16 -5.30 -28.15 18.24
N ARG A 17 -4.99 -28.18 16.93
CA ARG A 17 -3.82 -28.88 16.37
C ARG A 17 -2.66 -27.96 16.05
N ALA A 18 -2.97 -26.73 15.62
CA ALA A 18 -1.99 -25.71 15.21
C ALA A 18 -0.93 -26.24 14.23
N THR A 19 -1.33 -26.95 13.17
CA THR A 19 -0.40 -27.56 12.20
C THR A 19 -0.29 -26.81 10.88
N HIS A 20 -1.03 -25.71 10.71
CA HIS A 20 -0.99 -24.95 9.46
C HIS A 20 0.33 -24.19 9.28
N GLY A 21 0.91 -24.29 8.07
CA GLY A 21 2.23 -23.73 7.73
C GLY A 21 2.24 -22.25 7.32
N LYS A 22 1.07 -21.66 7.09
CA LYS A 22 0.95 -20.32 6.48
C LYS A 22 0.17 -19.31 7.31
N THR A 23 -0.58 -19.77 8.31
CA THR A 23 -1.45 -18.90 9.11
C THR A 23 -1.56 -19.40 10.54
N LEU A 24 -1.96 -18.51 11.43
CA LEU A 24 -2.57 -18.80 12.73
C LEU A 24 -3.85 -17.97 12.86
N GLU A 25 -4.80 -18.43 13.67
CA GLU A 25 -6.15 -17.89 13.71
C GLU A 25 -6.74 -17.90 15.13
N PHE A 26 -7.36 -16.78 15.50
CA PHE A 26 -8.22 -16.66 16.67
C PHE A 26 -9.68 -16.62 16.19
N ALA A 27 -10.39 -17.73 16.42
CA ALA A 27 -11.75 -17.92 15.94
C ALA A 27 -12.76 -17.28 16.89
N VAL A 28 -13.78 -16.62 16.34
CA VAL A 28 -14.91 -16.10 17.13
C VAL A 28 -15.90 -17.21 17.51
N ASP A 29 -15.94 -18.28 16.74
CA ASP A 29 -16.73 -19.47 17.06
C ASP A 29 -16.12 -20.16 18.29
N PRO A 30 -16.92 -20.49 19.33
CA PRO A 30 -16.43 -21.24 20.48
C PRO A 30 -16.06 -22.69 20.14
N GLU A 31 -16.57 -23.24 19.04
CA GLU A 31 -16.41 -24.64 18.67
C GLU A 31 -15.61 -24.78 17.38
N ILE A 32 -14.69 -25.75 17.36
CA ILE A 32 -13.92 -26.10 16.17
C ILE A 32 -13.83 -27.62 16.03
N THR A 33 -13.49 -28.07 14.82
CA THR A 33 -13.12 -29.48 14.58
C THR A 33 -11.61 -29.62 14.45
N ALA A 34 -11.10 -30.83 14.63
CA ALA A 34 -9.69 -31.16 14.38
C ALA A 34 -9.15 -30.77 12.96
N ARG A 35 -10.03 -30.45 12.00
CA ARG A 35 -9.64 -29.94 10.66
C ARG A 35 -9.23 -28.46 10.67
N ALA A 36 -9.53 -27.72 11.75
CA ALA A 36 -9.17 -26.32 11.92
C ALA A 36 -7.67 -26.17 12.28
N THR A 37 -6.81 -26.50 11.32
CA THR A 37 -5.36 -26.62 11.54
C THR A 37 -4.64 -25.29 11.81
N CYS A 38 -5.28 -24.16 11.52
CA CYS A 38 -4.76 -22.81 11.78
C CYS A 38 -5.23 -22.22 13.11
N VAL A 39 -6.27 -22.77 13.74
CA VAL A 39 -6.86 -22.18 14.95
C VAL A 39 -5.96 -22.44 16.16
N VAL A 40 -5.70 -21.37 16.93
CA VAL A 40 -4.90 -21.36 18.15
C VAL A 40 -5.66 -20.80 19.35
N GLY A 41 -6.91 -20.38 19.16
CA GLY A 41 -7.82 -19.98 20.24
C GLY A 41 -9.24 -19.82 19.69
N VAL A 42 -10.23 -20.15 20.51
CA VAL A 42 -11.66 -20.06 20.18
C VAL A 42 -12.36 -19.00 21.02
N ALA A 43 -13.60 -18.65 20.68
CA ALA A 43 -14.38 -17.61 21.37
C ALA A 43 -13.61 -16.28 21.50
N ALA A 44 -12.93 -15.87 20.44
CA ALA A 44 -12.09 -14.69 20.42
C ALA A 44 -12.91 -13.40 20.61
N GLU A 45 -12.51 -12.59 21.58
CA GLU A 45 -13.13 -11.31 21.92
C GLU A 45 -12.06 -10.22 22.07
N VAL A 46 -12.29 -9.04 21.49
CA VAL A 46 -11.45 -7.85 21.75
C VAL A 46 -11.94 -7.22 23.04
N VAL A 47 -11.11 -7.24 24.08
CA VAL A 47 -11.45 -6.69 25.40
C VAL A 47 -10.99 -5.25 25.58
N GLU A 48 -9.94 -4.84 24.86
CA GLU A 48 -9.43 -3.46 24.85
C GLU A 48 -9.05 -3.09 23.41
N PRO A 49 -9.90 -2.34 22.67
CA PRO A 49 -9.52 -1.82 21.36
C PRO A 49 -8.67 -0.54 21.54
N GLY A 50 -7.48 -0.49 20.94
CA GLY A 50 -6.74 0.77 20.81
C GLY A 50 -7.33 1.61 19.68
N ALA A 51 -7.72 2.84 20.00
CA ALA A 51 -8.08 3.83 19.00
C ALA A 51 -6.79 4.43 18.40
N PRO A 52 -6.75 4.77 17.09
CA PRO A 52 -7.83 4.73 16.11
C PRO A 52 -7.92 3.42 15.28
N GLY A 53 -7.27 2.34 15.72
CA GLY A 53 -7.18 1.06 15.01
C GLY A 53 -5.73 0.56 14.96
N ILE A 54 -5.46 -0.43 14.11
CA ILE A 54 -4.13 -1.03 13.97
C ILE A 54 -3.57 -0.82 12.56
N ALA A 55 -2.28 -0.52 12.47
CA ALA A 55 -1.54 -0.38 11.21
C ALA A 55 -0.03 -0.49 11.48
N GLY A 56 0.74 -0.76 10.42
CA GLY A 56 2.19 -0.84 10.49
C GLY A 56 2.73 -2.09 11.20
N PRO A 57 4.04 -2.13 11.47
CA PRO A 57 4.68 -3.27 12.13
C PRO A 57 4.16 -3.50 13.55
N VAL A 58 3.83 -4.75 13.86
CA VAL A 58 3.27 -5.15 15.15
C VAL A 58 3.92 -6.41 15.71
N ARG A 59 3.88 -6.48 17.03
CA ARG A 59 4.23 -7.64 17.84
C ARG A 59 2.97 -8.20 18.46
N ILE A 60 2.66 -9.46 18.18
CA ILE A 60 1.48 -10.17 18.68
C ILE A 60 1.97 -11.21 19.69
N THR A 61 1.72 -10.98 20.97
CA THR A 61 2.08 -11.90 22.04
C THR A 61 0.85 -12.74 22.42
N ILE A 62 1.00 -14.07 22.35
CA ILE A 62 -0.01 -15.07 22.71
C ILE A 62 0.45 -15.71 24.02
N GLY A 63 -0.39 -15.67 25.06
CA GLY A 63 -0.07 -16.19 26.39
C GLY A 63 -1.12 -17.15 26.92
N VAL A 64 -0.68 -18.21 27.61
CA VAL A 64 -1.51 -19.12 28.41
C VAL A 64 -0.76 -19.48 29.69
N GLY A 65 -1.27 -19.03 30.84
CA GLY A 65 -0.58 -19.21 32.11
C GLY A 65 0.81 -18.56 32.10
N ASP A 66 1.85 -19.36 32.29
CA ASP A 66 3.27 -18.93 32.28
C ASP A 66 3.96 -19.07 30.91
N ARG A 67 3.23 -19.53 29.89
CA ARG A 67 3.75 -19.84 28.55
C ARG A 67 3.37 -18.74 27.57
N SER A 68 4.27 -18.38 26.67
CA SER A 68 3.98 -17.39 25.65
C SER A 68 4.79 -17.57 24.38
N ALA A 69 4.29 -16.99 23.30
CA ALA A 69 5.00 -16.84 22.05
C ALA A 69 4.71 -15.45 21.45
N THR A 70 5.68 -14.92 20.73
CA THR A 70 5.58 -13.62 20.09
C THR A 70 5.72 -13.78 18.59
N VAL A 71 4.79 -13.19 17.84
CA VAL A 71 4.75 -13.17 16.38
C VAL A 71 5.01 -11.73 15.92
N ARG A 72 5.97 -11.52 15.04
CA ARG A 72 6.18 -10.23 14.38
C ARG A 72 5.47 -10.25 13.03
N ALA A 73 4.73 -9.20 12.72
CA ALA A 73 3.89 -9.11 11.54
C ALA A 73 3.63 -7.65 11.17
N VAL A 74 2.88 -7.41 10.10
CA VAL A 74 2.37 -6.07 9.75
C VAL A 74 0.85 -6.07 9.83
N ALA A 75 0.31 -5.19 10.66
CA ALA A 75 -1.12 -5.07 10.89
C ALA A 75 -1.87 -4.64 9.62
N ASN A 76 -3.05 -5.21 9.43
CA ASN A 76 -3.96 -4.84 8.36
C ASN A 76 -4.95 -3.77 8.84
N SER A 77 -4.81 -2.54 8.37
CA SER A 77 -5.68 -1.42 8.72
C SER A 77 -7.14 -1.56 8.28
N MET A 78 -7.48 -2.59 7.48
CA MET A 78 -8.85 -2.95 7.15
C MET A 78 -9.50 -3.91 8.16
N TRP A 79 -8.72 -4.58 9.02
CA TRP A 79 -9.29 -5.50 9.99
C TRP A 79 -10.17 -4.77 11.01
N ARG A 80 -11.25 -5.44 11.45
CA ARG A 80 -12.19 -4.88 12.43
C ARG A 80 -12.48 -5.91 13.54
N PRO A 81 -12.56 -5.46 14.81
CA PRO A 81 -13.04 -6.28 15.92
C PRO A 81 -14.37 -6.97 15.64
N GLY A 82 -14.60 -8.12 16.29
CA GLY A 82 -15.82 -8.92 16.13
C GLY A 82 -15.80 -9.87 14.94
N THR A 83 -14.70 -9.91 14.17
CA THR A 83 -14.45 -10.95 13.16
C THR A 83 -13.32 -11.87 13.63
N THR A 84 -13.23 -13.04 13.02
CA THR A 84 -12.06 -13.91 13.18
C THR A 84 -10.78 -13.14 12.88
N ALA A 85 -9.74 -13.35 13.68
CA ALA A 85 -8.45 -12.70 13.51
C ALA A 85 -7.42 -13.69 12.97
N VAL A 86 -7.13 -13.60 11.68
CA VAL A 86 -6.12 -14.43 11.01
C VAL A 86 -4.82 -13.66 10.85
N VAL A 87 -3.73 -14.24 11.31
CA VAL A 87 -2.37 -13.75 11.07
C VAL A 87 -1.73 -14.63 9.99
N ARG A 88 -1.27 -14.00 8.90
CA ARG A 88 -0.80 -14.68 7.69
C ARG A 88 0.69 -14.47 7.49
N ARG A 89 1.37 -15.49 6.96
CA ARG A 89 2.75 -15.35 6.45
C ARG A 89 2.79 -14.65 5.08
N SER A 90 1.72 -14.73 4.30
CA SER A 90 1.57 -14.00 3.03
C SER A 90 1.16 -12.55 3.26
N SER A 91 1.31 -11.71 2.22
CA SER A 91 0.87 -10.31 2.19
C SER A 91 -0.62 -10.11 1.86
N GLU A 92 -1.40 -11.18 1.72
CA GLU A 92 -2.84 -11.11 1.42
C GLU A 92 -3.65 -10.49 2.57
N ARG A 93 -4.43 -9.43 2.28
CA ARG A 93 -5.29 -8.77 3.26
C ARG A 93 -6.76 -9.09 3.00
N LEU A 94 -7.25 -10.19 3.56
CA LEU A 94 -8.68 -10.51 3.56
C LEU A 94 -9.40 -9.81 4.73
N ALA A 95 -10.74 -9.75 4.70
CA ALA A 95 -11.53 -9.06 5.73
C ALA A 95 -11.25 -9.55 7.16
N ASN A 96 -10.98 -10.85 7.33
CA ASN A 96 -10.63 -11.47 8.62
C ASN A 96 -9.12 -11.47 8.92
N THR A 97 -8.30 -10.81 8.10
CA THR A 97 -6.85 -10.81 8.28
C THR A 97 -6.46 -9.71 9.25
N LEU A 98 -6.02 -10.09 10.45
CA LEU A 98 -5.50 -9.17 11.47
C LEU A 98 -4.14 -8.60 11.04
N ALA A 99 -3.25 -9.47 10.56
CA ALA A 99 -1.89 -9.10 10.19
C ALA A 99 -1.33 -10.02 9.09
N THR A 100 -0.36 -9.50 8.34
CA THR A 100 0.33 -10.17 7.25
C THR A 100 1.83 -10.25 7.49
N ASP A 101 2.54 -10.96 6.62
CA ASP A 101 4.01 -11.06 6.64
C ASP A 101 4.56 -11.57 7.97
N ALA A 102 3.82 -12.46 8.63
CA ALA A 102 4.18 -13.02 9.91
C ALA A 102 5.44 -13.89 9.84
N ASP A 103 6.32 -13.74 10.84
CA ASP A 103 7.50 -14.58 11.01
C ASP A 103 7.16 -16.00 11.47
N LEU A 104 6.06 -16.17 12.20
CA LEU A 104 5.53 -17.44 12.67
C LEU A 104 4.15 -17.78 12.05
N ALA A 105 3.83 -19.08 12.03
CA ALA A 105 2.51 -19.63 11.75
C ALA A 105 2.09 -20.58 12.89
N ALA A 106 0.88 -21.15 12.81
CA ALA A 106 0.39 -22.06 13.85
C ALA A 106 1.36 -23.22 14.11
N SER A 107 1.90 -23.82 13.03
CA SER A 107 2.87 -24.93 13.09
C SER A 107 4.23 -24.61 13.70
N THR A 108 4.57 -23.33 13.84
CA THR A 108 5.87 -22.90 14.38
C THR A 108 5.76 -22.40 15.82
N LEU A 109 4.57 -22.46 16.43
CA LEU A 109 4.41 -22.11 17.83
C LEU A 109 5.15 -23.11 18.75
N PRO A 110 5.69 -22.66 19.89
CA PRO A 110 6.29 -23.52 20.89
C PRO A 110 5.33 -24.63 21.36
N ARG A 111 5.86 -25.85 21.55
CA ARG A 111 5.05 -27.03 21.89
C ARG A 111 4.41 -26.92 23.27
N ASP A 112 5.11 -26.34 24.22
CA ASP A 112 4.63 -26.08 25.58
C ASP A 112 3.45 -25.10 25.57
N LEU A 113 3.50 -24.02 24.78
CA LEU A 113 2.35 -23.14 24.57
C LEU A 113 1.16 -23.93 23.99
N LEU A 114 1.39 -24.74 22.95
CA LEU A 114 0.34 -25.54 22.30
C LEU A 114 -0.34 -26.53 23.26
N ASP A 115 0.39 -27.11 24.21
CA ASP A 115 -0.19 -27.99 25.22
C ASP A 115 -1.15 -27.24 26.15
N GLY A 116 -0.91 -25.95 26.42
CA GLY A 116 -1.84 -25.09 27.15
C GLY A 116 -3.07 -24.72 26.32
N LEU A 117 -2.87 -24.39 25.04
CA LEU A 117 -3.98 -24.04 24.12
C LEU A 117 -4.97 -25.20 23.90
N ARG A 118 -4.57 -26.45 24.15
CA ARG A 118 -5.44 -27.63 24.02
C ARG A 118 -6.39 -27.84 25.19
N ASP A 119 -6.17 -27.18 26.32
CA ASP A 119 -7.04 -27.30 27.49
C ASP A 119 -8.27 -26.38 27.35
N PRO A 120 -9.50 -26.91 27.29
CA PRO A 120 -10.72 -26.10 27.18
C PRO A 120 -10.93 -25.11 28.33
N GLU A 121 -10.32 -25.35 29.50
CA GLU A 121 -10.43 -24.47 30.67
C GLU A 121 -9.39 -23.35 30.67
N SER A 122 -8.42 -23.39 29.74
CA SER A 122 -7.38 -22.37 29.65
C SER A 122 -7.92 -21.07 29.04
N GLU A 123 -7.65 -19.95 29.72
CA GLU A 123 -7.79 -18.61 29.17
C GLU A 123 -6.53 -18.27 28.36
N VAL A 124 -6.72 -17.71 27.17
CA VAL A 124 -5.65 -17.31 26.27
C VAL A 124 -5.69 -15.80 26.12
N ASP A 125 -4.60 -15.13 26.51
CA ASP A 125 -4.45 -13.69 26.38
C ASP A 125 -3.65 -13.36 25.13
N ILE A 126 -4.12 -12.38 24.36
CA ILE A 126 -3.45 -11.88 23.17
C ILE A 126 -3.26 -10.38 23.33
N THR A 127 -2.00 -9.92 23.21
CA THR A 127 -1.67 -8.50 23.20
C THR A 127 -1.02 -8.16 21.87
N VAL A 128 -1.53 -7.12 21.20
CA VAL A 128 -0.93 -6.57 19.98
C VAL A 128 -0.32 -5.22 20.31
N GLU A 129 0.96 -5.06 20.01
CA GLU A 129 1.76 -3.86 20.32
C GLU A 129 2.46 -3.38 19.05
N ARG A 130 2.81 -2.09 18.99
CA ARG A 130 3.71 -1.61 17.92
C ARG A 130 5.06 -2.28 18.03
N ASP A 131 5.61 -2.73 16.91
CA ASP A 131 6.97 -3.25 16.87
C ASP A 131 7.95 -2.14 16.51
N THR A 132 8.48 -1.45 17.54
CA THR A 132 9.43 -0.33 17.37
C THR A 132 10.82 -0.76 16.90
N GLU A 133 11.06 -2.06 16.76
CA GLU A 133 12.33 -2.61 16.26
C GLU A 133 12.25 -2.99 14.77
N ALA A 134 11.04 -3.02 14.19
CA ALA A 134 10.83 -3.36 12.79
C ALA A 134 10.82 -2.09 11.93
N ALA A 135 11.35 -2.20 10.71
CA ALA A 135 11.33 -1.10 9.75
C ALA A 135 9.89 -0.74 9.34
N GLY A 136 9.53 0.53 9.50
CA GLY A 136 8.20 1.08 9.25
C GLY A 136 7.86 1.24 7.75
N GLY A 137 8.85 1.62 6.95
CA GLY A 137 8.77 1.67 5.49
C GLY A 137 7.94 2.84 4.93
N LEU A 138 7.74 2.82 3.61
CA LEU A 138 7.00 3.83 2.87
C LEU A 138 5.57 3.35 2.56
N VAL A 139 4.59 4.18 2.87
CA VAL A 139 3.17 3.89 2.63
C VAL A 139 2.58 4.97 1.76
N LEU A 140 2.07 4.59 0.59
CA LEU A 140 1.21 5.45 -0.21
C LEU A 140 -0.25 5.14 0.11
N PHE A 141 -0.99 6.13 0.59
CA PHE A 141 -2.41 6.00 0.92
C PHE A 141 -3.26 6.88 0.01
N HIS A 142 -4.09 6.25 -0.82
CA HIS A 142 -5.11 6.97 -1.57
C HIS A 142 -6.38 7.13 -0.74
N ALA A 143 -6.57 8.34 -0.20
CA ALA A 143 -7.62 8.67 0.74
C ALA A 143 -8.96 8.96 0.07
N ARG A 144 -10.01 8.40 0.66
CA ARG A 144 -11.42 8.64 0.31
C ARG A 144 -12.21 8.77 1.62
N GLU A 145 -13.32 9.50 1.60
CA GLU A 145 -14.14 9.72 2.81
C GLU A 145 -14.58 8.41 3.50
N SER A 146 -14.94 7.39 2.71
CA SER A 146 -15.31 6.06 3.23
C SER A 146 -14.18 5.30 3.94
N GLY A 147 -12.94 5.78 3.83
CA GLY A 147 -11.75 5.17 4.41
C GLY A 147 -11.25 5.83 5.69
N SER A 148 -12.03 6.71 6.32
CA SER A 148 -11.58 7.54 7.46
C SER A 148 -10.97 6.73 8.62
N SER A 149 -11.60 5.63 9.05
CA SER A 149 -11.06 4.77 10.11
C SER A 149 -9.74 4.10 9.73
N ARG A 150 -9.60 3.71 8.47
CA ARG A 150 -8.37 3.12 7.94
C ARG A 150 -7.25 4.17 7.88
N LEU A 151 -7.56 5.35 7.37
CA LEU A 151 -6.63 6.48 7.32
C LEU A 151 -6.17 6.87 8.73
N ALA A 152 -7.08 6.89 9.71
CA ALA A 152 -6.77 7.20 11.10
C ALA A 152 -5.73 6.22 11.68
N ALA A 153 -5.91 4.91 11.45
CA ALA A 153 -4.95 3.89 11.89
C ALA A 153 -3.56 4.09 11.25
N GLU A 154 -3.51 4.34 9.94
CA GLU A 154 -2.23 4.57 9.24
C GLU A 154 -1.54 5.86 9.72
N VAL A 155 -2.29 6.95 9.89
CA VAL A 155 -1.80 8.23 10.41
C VAL A 155 -1.24 8.05 11.82
N ALA A 156 -1.91 7.32 12.69
CA ALA A 156 -1.46 7.04 14.05
C ALA A 156 -0.27 6.06 14.11
N SER A 157 0.04 5.35 13.03
CA SER A 157 1.21 4.45 12.93
C SER A 157 2.44 5.10 12.32
N ALA A 158 2.31 6.28 11.72
CA ALA A 158 3.36 6.92 10.94
C ALA A 158 4.22 7.85 11.80
N ASP A 159 5.53 7.83 11.58
CA ASP A 159 6.47 8.79 12.16
C ASP A 159 6.43 10.12 11.39
N HIS A 160 6.19 10.05 10.08
CA HIS A 160 6.02 11.21 9.20
C HIS A 160 4.75 11.08 8.37
N VAL A 161 3.93 12.13 8.35
CA VAL A 161 2.74 12.22 7.49
C VAL A 161 2.89 13.36 6.49
N LEU A 162 2.83 13.01 5.21
CA LEU A 162 2.91 13.92 4.08
C LEU A 162 1.58 13.94 3.35
N VAL A 163 1.10 15.14 3.02
CA VAL A 163 -0.12 15.32 2.20
C VAL A 163 0.23 15.92 0.86
N GLU A 164 -0.24 15.29 -0.22
CA GLU A 164 0.09 15.71 -1.59
C GLU A 164 -0.85 16.76 -2.14
N ASP A 165 -2.12 16.73 -1.71
CA ASP A 165 -3.17 17.59 -2.23
C ASP A 165 -4.09 18.13 -1.12
N GLN A 166 -4.87 19.15 -1.47
CA GLN A 166 -5.75 19.85 -0.54
C GLN A 166 -6.89 18.94 -0.01
N PRO A 167 -7.54 18.10 -0.83
CA PRO A 167 -8.51 17.14 -0.31
C PRO A 167 -7.90 16.13 0.69
N ALA A 168 -6.71 15.59 0.42
CA ALA A 168 -6.00 14.71 1.35
C ALA A 168 -5.68 15.42 2.68
N ARG A 169 -5.25 16.69 2.61
CA ARG A 169 -5.02 17.52 3.81
C ARG A 169 -6.27 17.63 4.67
N ALA A 170 -7.44 17.83 4.07
CA ALA A 170 -8.70 17.91 4.80
C ALA A 170 -9.07 16.57 5.46
N LEU A 171 -8.89 15.45 4.75
CA LEU A 171 -9.15 14.11 5.27
C LEU A 171 -8.21 13.75 6.43
N VAL A 172 -6.91 14.05 6.30
CA VAL A 172 -5.94 13.85 7.39
C VAL A 172 -6.28 14.71 8.60
N ALA A 173 -6.62 15.99 8.40
CA ALA A 173 -7.02 16.88 9.48
C ALA A 173 -8.27 16.40 10.24
N ALA A 174 -9.16 15.65 9.58
CA ALA A 174 -10.37 15.11 10.18
C ALA A 174 -10.13 13.87 11.06
N VAL A 175 -9.00 13.18 10.90
CA VAL A 175 -8.69 11.92 11.63
C VAL A 175 -7.48 12.04 12.54
N LYS A 176 -6.75 13.15 12.45
CA LYS A 176 -5.51 13.38 13.18
C LYS A 176 -5.77 13.90 14.59
N ASP A 177 -4.98 13.42 15.56
CA ASP A 177 -4.81 14.06 16.87
C ASP A 177 -3.92 15.32 16.76
N ALA A 178 -4.19 16.34 17.58
CA ALA A 178 -3.64 17.69 17.44
C ALA A 178 -2.11 17.77 17.24
N ASP A 179 -1.34 16.84 17.81
CA ASP A 179 0.11 16.92 17.95
C ASP A 179 0.95 16.33 16.79
N LEU A 180 0.36 15.59 15.84
CA LEU A 180 1.13 14.95 14.77
C LEU A 180 1.62 15.96 13.71
N LEU A 181 2.91 16.03 13.40
CA LEU A 181 3.39 16.95 12.35
C LEU A 181 2.96 16.45 10.95
N VAL A 182 2.13 17.24 10.26
CA VAL A 182 1.69 16.97 8.87
C VAL A 182 2.38 17.97 7.96
N ALA A 183 3.27 17.50 7.09
CA ALA A 183 3.97 18.34 6.13
C ALA A 183 3.29 18.33 4.75
N ASP A 184 3.41 19.46 4.03
CA ASP A 184 3.07 19.51 2.61
C ASP A 184 4.16 18.77 1.83
N ALA A 185 3.79 17.76 1.05
CA ALA A 185 4.73 16.95 0.27
C ALA A 185 5.64 17.80 -0.64
N ARG A 186 5.14 18.93 -1.15
CA ARG A 186 5.90 19.84 -2.05
C ARG A 186 6.97 20.65 -1.32
N LYS A 187 6.87 20.77 0.01
CA LYS A 187 7.80 21.50 0.86
C LYS A 187 8.64 20.57 1.73
N ALA A 188 8.42 19.26 1.61
CA ALA A 188 9.10 18.28 2.43
C ALA A 188 10.58 18.17 2.02
N ASP A 189 11.45 18.05 3.01
CA ASP A 189 12.86 17.79 2.79
C ASP A 189 13.04 16.31 2.41
N ARG A 190 13.28 16.06 1.12
CA ARG A 190 13.41 14.71 0.57
C ARG A 190 14.62 13.97 1.14
N GLY A 191 15.72 14.69 1.41
CA GLY A 191 16.91 14.11 2.01
C GLY A 191 16.65 13.64 3.44
N LYS A 192 15.91 14.44 4.22
CA LYS A 192 15.47 14.05 5.57
C LYS A 192 14.55 12.83 5.54
N LEU A 193 13.58 12.78 4.61
CA LEU A 193 12.65 11.66 4.50
C LEU A 193 13.33 10.36 4.08
N ARG A 194 14.30 10.44 3.16
CA ARG A 194 15.14 9.31 2.79
C ARG A 194 15.92 8.79 3.99
N ALA A 195 16.58 9.68 4.74
CA ALA A 195 17.30 9.30 5.95
C ALA A 195 16.38 8.67 7.01
N ALA A 196 15.13 9.13 7.13
CA ALA A 196 14.12 8.52 8.00
C ALA A 196 13.74 7.11 7.55
N LEU A 197 13.55 6.88 6.24
CA LEU A 197 13.30 5.53 5.72
C LEU A 197 14.50 4.60 5.96
N GLU A 198 15.72 5.10 5.76
CA GLU A 198 16.97 4.37 6.02
C GLU A 198 17.18 4.06 7.52
N SER A 199 16.67 4.89 8.43
CA SER A 199 16.66 4.61 9.87
C SER A 199 15.52 3.67 10.29
N GLY A 200 14.67 3.24 9.36
CA GLY A 200 13.54 2.34 9.61
C GLY A 200 12.27 3.04 10.08
N GLU A 201 12.18 4.37 9.99
CA GLU A 201 10.95 5.12 10.31
C GLU A 201 9.86 4.88 9.25
N ARG A 202 8.60 5.01 9.66
CA ARG A 202 7.42 4.87 8.79
C ARG A 202 7.04 6.21 8.20
N VAL A 203 7.11 6.33 6.88
CA VAL A 203 6.67 7.52 6.13
C VAL A 203 5.35 7.24 5.42
N LEU A 204 4.31 7.98 5.79
CA LEU A 204 2.99 7.93 5.17
C LEU A 204 2.82 9.11 4.21
N VAL A 205 2.55 8.81 2.94
CA VAL A 205 2.18 9.79 1.91
C VAL A 205 0.70 9.63 1.59
N VAL A 206 -0.08 10.69 1.76
CA VAL A 206 -1.53 10.69 1.56
C VAL A 206 -1.90 11.57 0.37
N SER A 207 -2.60 11.00 -0.59
CA SER A 207 -3.22 11.73 -1.71
C SER A 207 -4.69 11.32 -1.85
N ALA A 208 -5.54 12.21 -2.33
CA ALA A 208 -6.93 11.93 -2.64
C ALA A 208 -7.26 12.16 -4.12
N VAL A 209 -6.30 12.70 -4.89
CA VAL A 209 -6.48 13.02 -6.32
C VAL A 209 -5.48 12.26 -7.18
N SER A 210 -4.19 12.46 -6.93
CA SER A 210 -3.15 11.80 -7.70
C SER A 210 -2.82 10.44 -7.10
N THR A 211 -2.27 9.57 -7.94
CA THR A 211 -1.66 8.31 -7.50
C THR A 211 -0.16 8.31 -7.77
N ARG A 212 0.36 9.39 -8.36
CA ARG A 212 1.74 9.51 -8.82
C ARG A 212 2.32 10.84 -8.38
N SER A 213 3.53 10.76 -7.88
CA SER A 213 4.24 11.88 -7.28
C SER A 213 5.73 11.65 -7.43
N ASP A 214 6.45 12.69 -7.86
CA ASP A 214 7.91 12.65 -7.95
C ASP A 214 8.54 12.34 -6.60
N LEU A 215 7.90 12.78 -5.51
CA LEU A 215 8.31 12.45 -4.15
C LEU A 215 8.23 10.94 -3.92
N VAL A 216 7.09 10.31 -4.21
CA VAL A 216 6.90 8.86 -4.04
C VAL A 216 7.88 8.09 -4.92
N ALA A 217 8.07 8.51 -6.18
CA ALA A 217 9.02 7.91 -7.10
C ALA A 217 10.47 7.97 -6.58
N GLU A 218 10.86 9.10 -5.98
CA GLU A 218 12.19 9.29 -5.40
C GLU A 218 12.39 8.48 -4.12
N LEU A 219 11.40 8.46 -3.23
CA LEU A 219 11.48 7.73 -1.96
C LEU A 219 11.38 6.21 -2.18
N ALA A 220 10.58 5.74 -3.14
CA ALA A 220 10.49 4.33 -3.53
C ALA A 220 11.77 3.80 -4.20
N ALA A 221 12.71 4.69 -4.58
CA ALA A 221 14.04 4.30 -5.03
C ALA A 221 15.02 4.03 -3.86
N THR A 222 14.59 4.19 -2.61
CA THR A 222 15.38 3.78 -1.44
C THR A 222 15.36 2.25 -1.37
N GLU A 223 16.53 1.63 -1.48
CA GLU A 223 16.67 0.17 -1.44
C GLU A 223 16.23 -0.38 -0.06
N ASP A 224 15.67 -1.60 -0.06
CA ASP A 224 15.28 -2.39 1.12
C ASP A 224 14.16 -1.85 2.03
N ALA A 225 13.62 -0.66 1.79
CA ALA A 225 12.49 -0.16 2.57
C ALA A 225 11.17 -0.90 2.19
N PRO A 226 10.43 -1.50 3.16
CA PRO A 226 9.12 -2.06 2.89
C PRO A 226 8.19 -1.02 2.28
N PHE A 227 7.42 -1.40 1.27
CA PHE A 227 6.52 -0.50 0.56
C PHE A 227 5.08 -1.02 0.57
N GLU A 228 4.11 -0.12 0.78
CA GLU A 228 2.68 -0.42 0.74
C GLU A 228 1.90 0.61 -0.10
N VAL A 229 0.96 0.15 -0.93
CA VAL A 229 -0.03 1.01 -1.61
C VAL A 229 -1.44 0.69 -1.15
N LEU A 230 -2.05 1.62 -0.43
CA LEU A 230 -3.34 1.43 0.22
C LEU A 230 -4.43 2.23 -0.50
N GLY A 231 -5.62 1.64 -0.64
CA GLY A 231 -6.79 2.34 -1.17
C GLY A 231 -6.85 2.49 -2.70
N LEU A 232 -5.94 1.84 -3.43
CA LEU A 232 -5.95 1.81 -4.90
C LEU A 232 -6.28 0.41 -5.46
N PRO A 233 -7.02 0.34 -6.59
CA PRO A 233 -7.07 -0.88 -7.39
C PRO A 233 -5.68 -1.33 -7.83
N ALA A 234 -5.50 -2.65 -8.02
CA ALA A 234 -4.20 -3.26 -8.29
C ALA A 234 -3.45 -2.65 -9.50
N GLN A 235 -4.16 -2.31 -10.58
CA GLN A 235 -3.59 -1.66 -11.77
C GLN A 235 -2.99 -0.29 -11.43
N LEU A 236 -3.69 0.50 -10.61
CA LEU A 236 -3.24 1.82 -10.20
C LEU A 236 -2.15 1.72 -9.14
N ALA A 237 -2.16 0.69 -8.29
CA ALA A 237 -1.12 0.46 -7.30
C ALA A 237 0.25 0.20 -7.94
N VAL A 238 0.33 -0.66 -8.96
CA VAL A 238 1.60 -0.88 -9.68
C VAL A 238 2.03 0.33 -10.50
N ALA A 239 1.08 1.14 -11.00
CA ALA A 239 1.38 2.38 -11.72
C ALA A 239 1.93 3.47 -10.78
N ALA A 240 1.38 3.56 -9.57
CA ALA A 240 1.72 4.56 -8.56
C ALA A 240 3.20 4.52 -8.16
N ILE A 241 3.75 3.31 -8.09
CA ILE A 241 5.12 3.07 -7.62
C ILE A 241 6.14 3.00 -8.74
N CYS A 242 5.69 2.93 -9.99
CA CYS A 242 6.58 2.93 -11.13
C CYS A 242 7.11 4.36 -11.35
N PRO A 243 8.41 4.62 -11.18
CA PRO A 243 8.95 5.97 -11.16
C PRO A 243 9.03 6.52 -12.59
N SER A 244 8.03 7.29 -13.01
CA SER A 244 8.10 8.11 -14.23
C SER A 244 7.07 9.24 -14.20
N GLY A 245 7.40 10.39 -14.80
CA GLY A 245 6.38 11.40 -15.14
C GLY A 245 5.56 11.02 -16.38
N ALA A 246 5.91 9.92 -17.04
CA ALA A 246 5.31 9.51 -18.31
C ALA A 246 3.83 9.12 -18.17
N PRO A 247 3.01 9.28 -19.23
CA PRO A 247 1.64 8.78 -19.25
C PRO A 247 1.55 7.29 -18.90
N VAL A 248 0.44 6.89 -18.29
CA VAL A 248 0.14 5.49 -17.98
C VAL A 248 -0.82 4.93 -19.03
N LEU A 249 -0.46 3.83 -19.66
CA LEU A 249 -1.32 3.07 -20.55
C LEU A 249 -1.82 1.81 -19.84
N LEU A 250 -3.13 1.72 -19.64
CA LEU A 250 -3.77 0.50 -19.15
C LEU A 250 -4.11 -0.40 -20.35
N VAL A 251 -3.59 -1.62 -20.33
CA VAL A 251 -3.88 -2.65 -21.33
C VAL A 251 -4.84 -3.65 -20.70
N ASP A 252 -6.08 -3.67 -21.20
CA ASP A 252 -7.16 -4.56 -20.71
C ASP A 252 -7.11 -5.97 -21.36
N ASP A 253 -6.16 -6.20 -22.27
CA ASP A 253 -5.94 -7.49 -22.91
C ASP A 253 -4.99 -8.36 -22.07
N THR A 254 -5.34 -9.64 -21.90
CA THR A 254 -4.52 -10.64 -21.19
C THR A 254 -3.68 -11.49 -22.14
N ASN A 255 -3.88 -11.34 -23.45
CA ASN A 255 -3.12 -12.06 -24.46
C ASN A 255 -1.68 -11.52 -24.56
N ARG A 256 -0.69 -12.39 -24.33
CA ARG A 256 0.74 -12.06 -24.44
C ARG A 256 1.11 -11.27 -25.71
N ARG A 257 0.57 -11.62 -26.88
CA ARG A 257 0.91 -10.93 -28.15
C ARG A 257 0.39 -9.49 -28.16
N ALA A 258 -0.82 -9.26 -27.65
CA ALA A 258 -1.39 -7.93 -27.55
C ALA A 258 -0.61 -7.06 -26.55
N ILE A 259 -0.25 -7.63 -25.40
CA ILE A 259 0.57 -6.96 -24.38
C ILE A 259 1.95 -6.60 -24.97
N VAL A 260 2.67 -7.54 -25.57
CA VAL A 260 3.98 -7.28 -26.19
C VAL A 260 3.88 -6.21 -27.28
N LYS A 261 2.81 -6.23 -28.09
CA LYS A 261 2.56 -5.19 -29.09
C LYS A 261 2.37 -3.82 -28.43
N ALA A 262 1.64 -3.73 -27.33
CA ALA A 262 1.45 -2.48 -26.59
C ALA A 262 2.78 -1.99 -25.99
N VAL A 263 3.53 -2.85 -25.31
CA VAL A 263 4.84 -2.54 -24.69
C VAL A 263 5.86 -2.04 -25.71
N ARG A 264 5.87 -2.62 -26.92
CA ARG A 264 6.75 -2.18 -28.02
C ARG A 264 6.30 -0.88 -28.68
N ARG A 265 4.99 -0.64 -28.77
CA ARG A 265 4.42 0.55 -29.42
C ARG A 265 4.52 1.80 -28.54
N HIS A 266 4.42 1.64 -27.22
CA HIS A 266 4.30 2.73 -26.26
C HIS A 266 5.54 2.80 -25.36
N THR A 267 6.71 3.02 -25.98
CA THR A 267 8.00 3.10 -25.28
C THR A 267 8.13 4.32 -24.37
N ASN A 268 7.35 5.37 -24.63
CA ASN A 268 7.29 6.61 -23.86
C ASN A 268 6.21 6.62 -22.76
N ALA A 269 5.52 5.51 -22.53
CA ALA A 269 4.51 5.38 -21.50
C ALA A 269 4.89 4.28 -20.50
N ALA A 270 4.41 4.42 -19.27
CA ALA A 270 4.36 3.30 -18.35
C ALA A 270 3.21 2.37 -18.78
N VAL A 271 3.50 1.12 -19.10
CA VAL A 271 2.50 0.18 -19.61
C VAL A 271 2.09 -0.77 -18.51
N VAL A 272 0.81 -0.71 -18.11
CA VAL A 272 0.21 -1.54 -17.08
C VAL A 272 -0.64 -2.61 -17.73
N PHE A 273 -0.45 -3.87 -17.34
CA PHE A 273 -1.21 -4.99 -17.85
C PHE A 273 -1.39 -6.07 -16.79
N ARG A 274 -2.34 -6.98 -17.05
CA ARG A 274 -2.53 -8.22 -16.30
C ARG A 274 -2.12 -9.41 -17.16
N CYS A 275 -1.39 -10.35 -16.59
CA CYS A 275 -1.02 -11.59 -17.28
C CYS A 275 -0.91 -12.76 -16.31
N ALA A 276 -0.86 -13.98 -16.85
CA ALA A 276 -0.47 -15.15 -16.07
C ALA A 276 1.02 -15.06 -15.70
N ALA A 277 1.38 -15.53 -14.51
CA ALA A 277 2.74 -15.35 -14.00
C ALA A 277 3.81 -16.07 -14.86
N ASP A 278 3.44 -17.17 -15.51
CA ASP A 278 4.30 -17.91 -16.44
C ASP A 278 4.54 -17.20 -17.77
N GLN A 279 3.69 -16.22 -18.12
CA GLN A 279 3.84 -15.40 -19.33
C GLN A 279 4.79 -14.21 -19.12
N LEU A 280 4.94 -13.75 -17.87
CA LEU A 280 5.70 -12.55 -17.55
C LEU A 280 7.15 -12.60 -18.07
N PRO A 281 7.95 -13.67 -17.86
CA PRO A 281 9.33 -13.72 -18.34
C PRO A 281 9.44 -13.44 -19.84
N GLY A 282 8.55 -14.03 -20.64
CA GLY A 282 8.52 -13.82 -22.08
C GLY A 282 7.92 -12.49 -22.54
N ILE A 283 7.25 -11.74 -21.66
CA ILE A 283 6.83 -10.36 -21.93
C ILE A 283 7.98 -9.40 -21.62
N VAL A 284 8.68 -9.59 -20.49
CA VAL A 284 9.78 -8.71 -20.09
C VAL A 284 11.02 -8.86 -20.97
N GLU A 285 11.31 -10.08 -21.44
CA GLU A 285 12.39 -10.33 -22.41
C GLU A 285 12.19 -9.48 -23.67
N GLU A 286 10.95 -9.40 -24.15
CA GLU A 286 10.57 -8.60 -25.32
C GLU A 286 10.53 -7.09 -25.05
N ALA A 287 10.41 -6.70 -23.78
CA ALA A 287 10.41 -5.30 -23.35
C ALA A 287 11.82 -4.73 -23.23
N GLY A 288 12.83 -5.58 -22.98
CA GLY A 288 14.19 -5.18 -22.64
C GLY A 288 14.36 -4.79 -21.16
N GLU A 289 15.55 -4.31 -20.81
CA GLU A 289 15.87 -3.90 -19.44
C GLU A 289 15.08 -2.64 -19.04
N ARG A 290 14.22 -2.76 -18.03
CA ARG A 290 13.40 -1.65 -17.53
C ARG A 290 13.13 -1.82 -16.04
N ARG A 291 12.75 -0.72 -15.38
CA ARG A 291 12.08 -0.82 -14.07
C ARG A 291 10.70 -1.45 -14.23
N VAL A 292 10.34 -2.27 -13.27
CA VAL A 292 9.09 -3.01 -13.25
C VAL A 292 8.49 -2.98 -11.85
N ALA A 293 7.18 -2.78 -11.80
CA ALA A 293 6.39 -2.92 -10.59
C ALA A 293 5.42 -4.10 -10.75
N LEU A 294 5.38 -4.99 -9.78
CA LEU A 294 4.55 -6.19 -9.80
C LEU A 294 3.62 -6.23 -8.59
N LEU A 295 2.40 -6.71 -8.78
CA LEU A 295 1.50 -7.02 -7.69
C LEU A 295 0.75 -8.32 -8.03
N PRO A 296 0.85 -9.37 -7.20
CA PRO A 296 0.02 -10.56 -7.36
C PRO A 296 -1.45 -10.20 -7.44
N ALA A 297 -2.18 -10.83 -8.37
CA ALA A 297 -3.63 -10.72 -8.38
C ALA A 297 -4.20 -11.26 -7.07
N GLY A 298 -5.02 -10.46 -6.38
CA GLY A 298 -5.52 -10.78 -5.05
C GLY A 298 -5.78 -9.51 -4.25
N THR A 299 -5.75 -9.63 -2.92
CA THR A 299 -5.95 -8.51 -1.99
C THR A 299 -4.64 -8.04 -1.35
N SER A 300 -3.50 -8.32 -1.97
CA SER A 300 -2.22 -7.76 -1.53
C SER A 300 -2.16 -6.28 -1.86
N GLU A 301 -1.57 -5.51 -0.95
CA GLU A 301 -1.31 -4.07 -1.08
C GLU A 301 0.19 -3.77 -1.06
N ARG A 302 1.01 -4.79 -1.33
CA ARG A 302 2.47 -4.72 -1.34
C ARG A 302 3.00 -4.99 -2.73
N PRO A 303 3.04 -3.97 -3.60
CA PRO A 303 3.69 -4.14 -4.88
C PRO A 303 5.20 -4.29 -4.67
N TRP A 304 5.80 -5.16 -5.48
CA TRP A 304 7.24 -5.31 -5.58
C TRP A 304 7.76 -4.36 -6.66
N LEU A 305 8.92 -3.75 -6.40
CA LEU A 305 9.61 -2.86 -7.34
C LEU A 305 11.01 -3.38 -7.57
N GLY A 306 11.42 -3.45 -8.83
CA GLY A 306 12.78 -3.84 -9.21
C GLY A 306 13.00 -3.64 -10.69
N THR A 307 13.86 -4.46 -11.25
CA THR A 307 14.15 -4.47 -12.69
C THR A 307 13.66 -5.75 -13.37
N THR A 308 13.57 -5.73 -14.69
CA THR A 308 13.16 -6.91 -15.48
C THR A 308 14.16 -8.06 -15.39
N SER A 309 15.40 -7.82 -14.95
CA SER A 309 16.40 -8.84 -14.68
C SER A 309 16.28 -9.46 -13.27
N GLU A 310 15.54 -8.83 -12.35
CA GLU A 310 15.41 -9.22 -10.94
C GLU A 310 14.05 -9.82 -10.60
N LEU A 311 13.29 -10.29 -11.60
CA LEU A 311 11.93 -10.74 -11.39
C LEU A 311 11.82 -11.80 -10.27
N PRO A 312 10.92 -11.60 -9.29
CA PRO A 312 10.73 -12.57 -8.23
C PRO A 312 10.20 -13.89 -8.79
N SER A 313 10.72 -15.00 -8.28
CA SER A 313 10.27 -16.34 -8.67
C SER A 313 9.02 -16.75 -7.89
N GLY A 314 7.94 -17.12 -8.61
CA GLY A 314 6.86 -17.95 -8.11
C GLY A 314 5.60 -17.25 -7.55
N GLY A 315 4.74 -18.05 -6.92
CA GLY A 315 3.68 -17.63 -5.99
C GLY A 315 2.27 -17.49 -6.57
N SER A 316 2.08 -16.64 -7.58
CA SER A 316 0.75 -16.30 -8.10
C SER A 316 0.46 -16.94 -9.45
N THR A 317 -0.82 -17.25 -9.73
CA THR A 317 -1.24 -17.64 -11.08
C THR A 317 -1.36 -16.44 -12.00
N GLU A 318 -1.70 -15.28 -11.45
CA GLU A 318 -1.92 -14.03 -12.18
C GLU A 318 -1.28 -12.85 -11.48
N ILE A 319 -0.84 -11.87 -12.26
CA ILE A 319 -0.14 -10.70 -11.76
C ILE A 319 -0.58 -9.44 -12.50
N PHE A 320 -0.55 -8.33 -11.80
CA PHE A 320 -0.52 -7.00 -12.39
C PHE A 320 0.93 -6.56 -12.52
N CYS A 321 1.29 -6.04 -13.68
CA CYS A 321 2.64 -5.60 -14.00
C CYS A 321 2.57 -4.20 -14.59
N CYS A 322 3.44 -3.30 -14.13
CA CYS A 322 3.73 -2.02 -14.75
C CYS A 322 5.17 -2.01 -15.23
N LEU A 323 5.38 -1.86 -16.52
CA LEU A 323 6.70 -1.63 -17.10
C LEU A 323 6.93 -0.13 -17.26
N ALA A 324 8.04 0.36 -16.73
CA ALA A 324 8.47 1.73 -16.94
C ALA A 324 8.67 2.03 -18.44
N PRO A 325 8.60 3.30 -18.86
CA PRO A 325 9.08 3.68 -20.18
C PRO A 325 10.56 3.30 -20.36
N VAL A 326 10.99 3.09 -21.61
CA VAL A 326 12.42 2.93 -21.90
C VAL A 326 13.08 4.27 -21.59
N ALA A 327 14.09 4.29 -20.71
CA ALA A 327 14.75 5.53 -20.30
C ALA A 327 15.14 6.39 -21.53
N ALA A 328 14.82 7.69 -21.44
CA ALA A 328 14.79 8.68 -22.52
C ALA A 328 13.68 8.52 -23.58
N ALA A 329 12.41 8.49 -23.15
CA ALA A 329 11.53 9.52 -23.69
C ALA A 329 11.93 10.79 -22.93
N GLY A 330 12.55 11.77 -23.60
CA GLY A 330 12.94 13.03 -22.97
C GLY A 330 11.76 13.66 -22.22
N GLU A 331 11.99 14.64 -21.34
CA GLU A 331 12.07 16.01 -21.85
C GLU A 331 11.45 16.08 -23.26
N ASP A 332 10.17 16.42 -23.31
CA ASP A 332 9.30 16.44 -24.50
C ASP A 332 8.51 15.17 -24.86
N THR A 333 7.42 14.93 -24.14
CA THR A 333 6.17 15.26 -24.84
C THR A 333 5.83 16.67 -24.40
N ASP A 334 6.42 17.64 -25.07
CA ASP A 334 5.93 19.01 -25.07
C ASP A 334 4.56 18.84 -25.73
N VAL A 335 3.55 18.56 -24.90
CA VAL A 335 2.20 18.89 -25.29
C VAL A 335 2.36 20.36 -25.60
N ASP A 336 2.27 20.72 -26.87
CA ASP A 336 2.30 22.10 -27.34
C ASP A 336 1.17 22.80 -26.61
N ALA A 337 1.44 23.23 -25.38
CA ALA A 337 0.49 23.80 -24.46
C ALA A 337 -0.04 25.08 -25.09
N PRO A 338 0.81 25.92 -25.75
CA PRO A 338 0.33 26.95 -26.66
C PRO A 338 -0.69 26.46 -27.70
N GLY A 339 -0.38 25.42 -28.48
CA GLY A 339 -1.25 24.88 -29.52
C GLY A 339 -2.57 24.30 -28.99
N LEU A 340 -2.52 23.56 -27.88
CA LEU A 340 -3.70 23.01 -27.21
C LEU A 340 -4.58 24.13 -26.63
N ILE A 341 -3.97 25.12 -25.96
CA ILE A 341 -4.68 26.28 -25.41
C ILE A 341 -5.34 27.08 -26.54
N ARG A 342 -4.62 27.33 -27.65
CA ARG A 342 -5.18 27.97 -28.85
C ARG A 342 -6.35 27.18 -29.42
N ALA A 343 -6.24 25.85 -29.51
CA ALA A 343 -7.33 24.99 -29.98
C ALA A 343 -8.57 25.06 -29.07
N LEU A 344 -8.38 25.09 -27.75
CA LEU A 344 -9.47 25.22 -26.77
C LEU A 344 -10.13 26.60 -26.82
N LEU A 345 -9.34 27.66 -26.97
CA LEU A 345 -9.84 29.03 -27.19
C LEU A 345 -10.66 29.11 -28.48
N ALA A 346 -10.16 28.51 -29.57
CA ALA A 346 -10.88 28.44 -30.85
C ALA A 346 -12.19 27.65 -30.77
N GLN A 347 -12.32 26.71 -29.83
CA GLN A 347 -13.56 25.99 -29.54
C GLN A 347 -14.48 26.72 -28.55
N GLY A 348 -14.15 27.96 -28.16
CA GLY A 348 -14.99 28.82 -27.32
C GLY A 348 -14.85 28.58 -25.81
N VAL A 349 -13.85 27.83 -25.36
CA VAL A 349 -13.56 27.68 -23.93
C VAL A 349 -13.02 29.01 -23.40
N SER A 350 -13.64 29.56 -22.35
CA SER A 350 -13.24 30.86 -21.81
C SER A 350 -11.81 30.84 -21.24
N GLN A 351 -11.07 31.94 -21.42
CA GLN A 351 -9.73 32.14 -20.82
C GLN A 351 -9.73 31.85 -19.31
N LYS A 352 -10.77 32.30 -18.60
CA LYS A 352 -10.93 32.06 -17.15
C LYS A 352 -11.01 30.58 -16.80
N THR A 353 -11.70 29.78 -17.63
CA THR A 353 -11.81 28.33 -17.44
C THR A 353 -10.45 27.66 -17.68
N ILE A 354 -9.72 28.05 -18.72
CA ILE A 354 -8.40 27.50 -19.05
C ILE A 354 -7.38 27.84 -17.96
N SER A 355 -7.29 29.11 -17.56
CA SER A 355 -6.37 29.52 -16.48
C SER A 355 -6.69 28.81 -15.16
N ARG A 356 -7.97 28.62 -14.83
CA ARG A 356 -8.35 27.86 -13.63
C ARG A 356 -7.95 26.39 -13.74
N ALA A 357 -8.17 25.75 -14.88
CA ALA A 357 -7.75 24.37 -15.11
C ALA A 357 -6.23 24.20 -14.98
N LEU A 358 -5.43 25.12 -15.52
CA LEU A 358 -3.96 25.09 -15.40
C LEU A 358 -3.48 25.26 -13.95
N ILE A 359 -4.09 26.18 -13.19
CA ILE A 359 -3.81 26.38 -11.77
C ILE A 359 -4.13 25.11 -10.96
N ASP A 360 -5.25 24.46 -11.27
CA ASP A 360 -5.76 23.32 -10.48
C ASP A 360 -5.06 21.98 -10.84
N SER A 361 -4.53 21.82 -12.06
CA SER A 361 -4.04 20.53 -12.56
C SER A 361 -2.53 20.41 -12.75
N ALA A 362 -1.79 21.51 -12.89
CA ALA A 362 -0.41 21.47 -13.36
C ALA A 362 0.63 22.11 -12.41
N GLY A 363 0.23 22.59 -11.23
CA GLY A 363 1.16 23.26 -10.30
C GLY A 363 1.60 24.66 -10.74
N TRP A 364 0.90 25.26 -11.71
CA TRP A 364 1.21 26.59 -12.22
C TRP A 364 0.78 27.66 -11.22
N SER A 365 1.62 28.68 -11.01
CA SER A 365 1.17 29.85 -10.26
C SER A 365 0.08 30.57 -11.02
N ARG A 366 -0.81 31.25 -10.28
CA ARG A 366 -1.87 32.08 -10.87
C ARG A 366 -1.32 33.05 -11.93
N ARG A 367 -0.17 33.65 -11.65
CA ARG A 367 0.51 34.58 -12.58
C ARG A 367 0.94 33.88 -13.87
N GLN A 368 1.64 32.75 -13.77
CA GLN A 368 2.08 31.98 -14.94
C GLN A 368 0.90 31.54 -15.83
N ALA A 369 -0.19 31.08 -15.22
CA ALA A 369 -1.37 30.63 -15.95
C ALA A 369 -2.13 31.77 -16.66
N TYR A 370 -2.15 32.97 -16.08
CA TYR A 370 -2.74 34.15 -16.74
C TYR A 370 -1.81 34.68 -17.84
N ASP A 371 -0.53 34.89 -17.53
CA ASP A 371 0.44 35.46 -18.48
C ASP A 371 0.53 34.63 -19.77
N LEU A 372 0.52 33.29 -19.67
CA LEU A 372 0.50 32.42 -20.84
C LEU A 372 -0.78 32.58 -21.66
N VAL A 373 -1.96 32.48 -21.03
CA VAL A 373 -3.24 32.55 -21.77
C VAL A 373 -3.43 33.91 -22.43
N LEU A 374 -3.04 35.00 -21.76
CA LEU A 374 -3.05 36.35 -22.32
C LEU A 374 -2.13 36.45 -23.55
N SER A 375 -0.87 36.02 -23.43
CA SER A 375 0.09 36.09 -24.54
C SER A 375 -0.37 35.35 -25.81
N LEU A 376 -1.12 34.25 -25.65
CA LEU A 376 -1.62 33.45 -26.77
C LEU A 376 -2.89 34.02 -27.40
N THR A 377 -3.60 34.91 -26.69
CA THR A 377 -4.78 35.58 -27.24
C THR A 377 -4.36 36.81 -28.05
N ASP A 378 -3.34 37.53 -27.60
CA ASP A 378 -2.80 38.73 -28.27
C ASP A 378 -2.10 38.39 -29.60
N ASP A 379 -1.58 37.17 -29.76
CA ASP A 379 -0.98 36.65 -31.00
C ASP A 379 -2.01 36.24 -32.08
N SER A 380 -3.31 36.27 -31.78
CA SER A 380 -4.40 35.77 -32.65
C SER A 380 -5.25 36.87 -33.31
N GLU A 381 -4.94 38.14 -33.05
CA GLU A 381 -5.47 39.32 -33.76
C GLU A 381 -4.51 39.77 -34.86
#